data_AF-A0A8H6YEK8-F1
#
_entry.id   AF-A0A8H6YEK8-F1
#
_cell.length_a   1.000
_cell.length_b   1.000
_cell.length_c   1.000
_cell.angle_alpha   90.00
_cell.angle_beta   90.00
_cell.angle_gamma   90.00
#
_symmetry.space_group_name_H-M   'P 1'
#
loop_
_entity.id
_entity.type
_entity.pdbx_description
1 polymer ?
#
loop_
_entity_poly.entity_id
_entity_poly.type
_entity_poly.pdbx_seq_one_letter_code
_entity_poly.pdbx_strand_id
1 'polypeptide(L)'
;MEALGSAFARLPYFNPLMMVNRSETCAATKLAQCRFLGVNMNDISEKFQRGPDYSPDLTEAEWRARKAVIEQLERLRGRQALPWVPILSKYEIARSSAKKERDWGHLLFINGTTTRYLLVMIFPDECQCGNFSHHDYDALTKYHANKLLCLAKYIWHTEQPPNWIRATYLTPASGYTIPPAFVRDDSTALAGLERCYHIDVKDVIPSLTLSEVERIDAVLKRSEAREDAGGGARRINWEGKAGRAGRGVEGECRPCLRVLYVFASRLDWTSERPIRFFLVGRCKLVQYCSKECQAKAWPAHKHFCKKPAA
;
A
#
# COMPACT_ATOMS: atom_id res chain seq x y z
N MET A 1 -19.89 -5.77 11.53
CA MET A 1 -19.18 -5.04 12.61
C MET A 1 -19.10 -3.53 12.41
N GLU A 2 -19.41 -2.97 11.23
CA GLU A 2 -19.40 -1.51 11.01
C GLU A 2 -20.39 -0.74 11.91
N ALA A 3 -21.53 -1.37 12.24
CA ALA A 3 -22.53 -0.80 13.15
C ALA A 3 -21.97 -0.51 14.55
N LEU A 4 -21.03 -1.32 15.05
CA LEU A 4 -20.42 -1.10 16.37
C LEU A 4 -19.45 0.09 16.34
N GLY A 5 -18.63 0.21 15.30
CA GLY A 5 -17.73 1.35 15.14
C GLY A 5 -18.48 2.69 15.05
N SER A 6 -19.68 2.69 14.44
CA SER A 6 -20.53 3.88 14.39
C SER A 6 -21.19 4.22 15.73
N ALA A 7 -21.53 3.22 16.56
CA ALA A 7 -22.14 3.45 17.87
C ALA A 7 -21.18 4.16 18.84
N PHE A 8 -19.89 3.82 18.79
CA PHE A 8 -18.88 4.41 19.66
C PHE A 8 -18.25 5.70 19.11
N ALA A 9 -18.42 6.00 17.81
CA ALA A 9 -17.86 7.21 17.19
C ALA A 9 -18.36 8.53 17.79
N ARG A 10 -19.45 8.51 18.57
CA ARG A 10 -20.01 9.68 19.26
C ARG A 10 -19.56 9.83 20.71
N LEU A 11 -18.87 8.85 21.28
CA LEU A 11 -18.35 9.01 22.63
C LEU A 11 -17.18 9.98 22.56
N PRO A 12 -17.22 11.12 23.30
CA PRO A 12 -16.01 11.88 23.53
C PRO A 12 -14.98 10.89 24.09
N TYR A 13 -13.73 10.95 23.62
CA TYR A 13 -12.62 10.04 23.98
C TYR A 13 -12.52 8.69 23.27
N PHE A 14 -13.51 8.24 22.49
CA PHE A 14 -13.36 6.98 21.75
C PHE A 14 -12.62 7.19 20.42
N ASN A 15 -11.34 6.78 20.37
CA ASN A 15 -10.55 6.78 19.13
C ASN A 15 -10.66 5.41 18.43
N PRO A 16 -11.12 5.35 17.17
CA PRO A 16 -11.16 4.12 16.39
C PRO A 16 -9.81 3.40 16.29
N LEU A 17 -8.69 4.11 16.44
CA LEU A 17 -7.35 3.53 16.44
C LEU A 17 -6.98 2.81 17.74
N MET A 18 -7.77 2.93 18.81
CA MET A 18 -7.56 2.19 20.07
C MET A 18 -8.14 0.77 20.05
N MET A 19 -9.02 0.47 19.10
CA MET A 19 -9.55 -0.88 18.92
C MET A 19 -8.89 -1.53 17.71
N VAL A 20 -8.18 -2.63 17.96
CA VAL A 20 -7.67 -3.45 16.86
C VAL A 20 -8.82 -4.25 16.27
N ASN A 21 -9.30 -3.82 15.11
CA ASN A 21 -10.18 -4.63 14.28
C ASN A 21 -9.32 -5.60 13.45
N ARG A 22 -9.33 -6.89 13.80
CA ARG A 22 -8.59 -7.93 13.05
C ARG A 22 -9.15 -8.20 11.66
N SER A 23 -10.38 -7.79 11.40
CA SER A 23 -11.00 -7.80 10.07
C SER A 23 -11.02 -6.39 9.45
N GLU A 24 -10.11 -5.50 9.87
CA GLU A 24 -9.93 -4.21 9.21
C GLU A 24 -9.46 -4.41 7.78
N THR A 25 -10.11 -3.69 6.87
CA THR A 25 -9.83 -3.72 5.44
C THR A 25 -9.10 -2.48 4.96
N CYS A 26 -9.02 -1.41 5.76
CA CYS A 26 -8.27 -0.20 5.41
C CYS A 26 -6.79 -0.35 5.80
N ALA A 27 -5.91 -0.49 4.80
CA ALA A 27 -4.47 -0.59 5.03
C ALA A 27 -3.91 0.63 5.76
N ALA A 28 -4.35 1.85 5.41
CA ALA A 28 -3.90 3.07 6.08
C ALA A 28 -4.19 3.03 7.60
N THR A 29 -5.40 2.60 7.97
CA THR A 29 -5.79 2.45 9.37
C THR A 29 -4.95 1.38 10.06
N LYS A 30 -4.77 0.22 9.43
CA LYS A 30 -3.98 -0.87 10.01
C LYS A 30 -2.51 -0.51 10.20
N LEU A 31 -1.89 0.14 9.22
CA LEU A 31 -0.50 0.58 9.29
C LEU A 31 -0.32 1.68 10.35
N ALA A 32 -1.27 2.61 10.46
CA ALA A 32 -1.30 3.56 11.58
C ALA A 32 -1.42 2.84 12.93
N GLN A 33 -2.31 1.84 13.06
CA GLN A 33 -2.40 1.02 14.27
C GLN A 33 -1.09 0.29 14.59
N CYS A 34 -0.37 -0.23 13.59
CA CYS A 34 0.94 -0.84 13.80
C CYS A 34 1.96 0.19 14.34
N ARG A 35 1.91 1.43 13.85
CA ARG A 35 2.77 2.52 14.35
C ARG A 35 2.47 2.86 15.82
N PHE A 36 1.20 2.96 16.21
CA PHE A 36 0.83 3.40 17.56
C PHE A 36 0.71 2.29 18.61
N LEU A 37 0.28 1.09 18.22
CA LEU A 37 0.00 -0.03 19.14
C LEU A 37 1.03 -1.16 19.04
N GLY A 38 1.92 -1.09 18.05
CA GLY A 38 2.87 -2.15 17.73
C GLY A 38 2.31 -3.22 16.79
N VAL A 39 3.23 -3.92 16.13
CA VAL A 39 2.93 -4.93 15.10
C VAL A 39 2.18 -6.14 15.66
N ASN A 40 2.59 -6.67 16.81
CA ASN A 40 2.01 -7.90 17.38
C ASN A 40 0.55 -7.73 17.79
N MET A 41 0.15 -6.52 18.22
CA MET A 41 -1.25 -6.23 18.53
C MET A 41 -2.15 -6.33 17.30
N ASN A 42 -1.57 -6.16 16.10
CA ASN A 42 -2.25 -6.17 14.82
C ASN A 42 -2.18 -7.54 14.10
N ASP A 43 -1.63 -8.55 14.76
CA ASP A 43 -1.55 -9.91 14.23
C ASP A 43 -2.94 -10.49 13.97
N ILE A 44 -3.17 -10.95 12.74
CA ILE A 44 -4.43 -11.59 12.33
C ILE A 44 -4.36 -13.11 12.30
N SER A 45 -3.26 -13.74 12.73
CA SER A 45 -3.09 -15.20 12.69
C SER A 45 -4.19 -15.93 13.45
N GLU A 46 -4.67 -15.38 14.57
CA GLU A 46 -5.78 -15.96 15.35
C GLU A 46 -7.08 -16.08 14.53
N LYS A 47 -7.29 -15.22 13.53
CA LYS A 47 -8.44 -15.30 12.60
C LYS A 47 -8.46 -16.62 11.82
N PHE A 48 -7.29 -17.19 11.54
CA PHE A 48 -7.11 -18.41 10.76
C PHE A 48 -6.92 -19.67 11.62
N GLN A 49 -6.84 -19.52 12.94
CA GLN A 49 -6.84 -20.65 13.87
C GLN A 49 -8.23 -21.26 14.05
N ARG A 50 -9.29 -20.46 13.86
CA ARG A 50 -10.69 -20.90 13.91
C ARG A 50 -11.16 -21.47 12.56
N GLY A 51 -12.40 -21.91 12.45
CA GLY A 51 -13.00 -22.33 11.17
C GLY A 51 -13.34 -21.14 10.25
N PRO A 52 -13.61 -21.40 8.95
CA PRO A 52 -14.00 -20.38 7.98
C PRO A 52 -15.25 -19.58 8.40
N ASP A 53 -16.16 -20.19 9.18
CA ASP A 53 -17.39 -19.57 9.69
C ASP A 53 -17.13 -18.31 10.54
N TYR A 54 -15.92 -18.17 11.09
CA TYR A 54 -15.51 -17.00 11.89
C TYR A 54 -14.92 -15.86 11.04
N SER A 55 -14.83 -16.03 9.72
CA SER A 55 -14.32 -15.05 8.76
C SER A 55 -15.36 -14.75 7.68
N PRO A 56 -16.50 -14.12 8.01
CA PRO A 56 -17.59 -13.88 7.07
C PRO A 56 -17.22 -12.94 5.91
N ASP A 57 -16.08 -12.26 6.00
CA ASP A 57 -15.53 -11.40 4.95
C ASP A 57 -14.75 -12.17 3.85
N LEU A 58 -14.54 -13.47 4.02
CA LEU A 58 -13.83 -14.34 3.08
C LEU A 58 -14.70 -15.53 2.69
N THR A 59 -14.62 -15.93 1.41
CA THR A 59 -15.15 -17.24 1.01
C THR A 59 -14.32 -18.38 1.63
N GLU A 60 -14.87 -19.58 1.73
CA GLU A 60 -14.14 -20.72 2.29
C GLU A 60 -12.84 -21.03 1.51
N ALA A 61 -12.89 -20.95 0.17
CA ALA A 61 -11.72 -21.14 -0.67
C ALA A 61 -10.64 -20.07 -0.42
N GLU A 62 -11.05 -18.81 -0.33
CA GLU A 62 -10.17 -17.69 0.02
C GLU A 62 -9.54 -17.83 1.40
N TRP A 63 -10.32 -18.31 2.38
CA TRP A 63 -9.86 -18.55 3.73
C TRP A 63 -8.82 -19.66 3.78
N ARG A 64 -9.07 -20.81 3.12
CA ARG A 64 -8.13 -21.93 3.05
C ARG A 64 -6.81 -21.53 2.38
N ALA A 65 -6.87 -20.81 1.26
CA ALA A 65 -5.69 -20.35 0.55
C ALA A 65 -4.84 -19.42 1.44
N ARG A 66 -5.47 -18.49 2.16
CA ARG A 66 -4.78 -17.55 3.06
C ARG A 66 -4.18 -18.24 4.27
N LYS A 67 -4.91 -19.18 4.88
CA LYS A 67 -4.41 -20.00 5.98
C LYS A 67 -3.18 -20.80 5.56
N ALA A 68 -3.22 -21.44 4.39
CA ALA A 68 -2.09 -22.21 3.87
C ALA A 68 -0.83 -21.34 3.70
N VAL A 69 -0.98 -20.09 3.26
CA VAL A 69 0.12 -19.13 3.13
C VAL A 69 0.68 -18.73 4.51
N ILE A 70 -0.19 -18.41 5.47
CA ILE A 70 0.22 -18.00 6.82
C ILE A 70 1.00 -19.14 7.50
N GLU A 71 0.47 -20.36 7.47
CA GLU A 71 1.15 -21.53 8.06
C GLU A 71 2.50 -21.83 7.39
N GLN A 72 2.61 -21.65 6.07
CA GLN A 72 3.90 -21.81 5.38
C GLN A 72 4.93 -20.80 5.86
N LEU A 73 4.55 -19.52 5.99
CA LEU A 73 5.45 -18.48 6.50
C LEU A 73 5.84 -18.72 7.96
N GLU A 74 4.92 -19.22 8.79
CA GLU A 74 5.22 -19.63 10.17
C GLU A 74 6.21 -20.81 10.22
N ARG A 75 6.10 -21.80 9.33
CA ARG A 75 7.09 -22.90 9.25
C ARG A 75 8.45 -22.40 8.79
N LEU A 76 8.49 -21.46 7.84
CA LEU A 76 9.73 -20.85 7.35
C LEU A 76 10.38 -19.95 8.40
N ARG A 77 9.61 -19.41 9.36
CA ARG A 77 10.10 -18.60 10.49
C ARG A 77 11.08 -19.36 11.38
N GLY A 78 10.89 -20.67 11.59
CA GLY A 78 11.73 -21.49 12.49
C GLY A 78 13.21 -21.53 12.12
N ARG A 79 13.60 -20.97 10.96
CA ARG A 79 14.98 -20.88 10.47
C ARG A 79 15.51 -19.44 10.35
N GLN A 80 14.72 -18.40 10.65
CA GLN A 80 15.09 -17.00 10.41
C GLN A 80 15.00 -16.13 11.67
N ALA A 81 15.80 -15.06 11.70
CA ALA A 81 15.99 -14.19 12.86
C ALA A 81 14.85 -13.19 13.13
N LEU A 82 13.99 -12.86 12.15
CA LEU A 82 12.93 -11.86 12.32
C LEU A 82 11.54 -12.45 11.98
N PRO A 83 10.55 -12.32 12.89
CA PRO A 83 9.20 -12.80 12.63
C PRO A 83 8.47 -11.91 11.62
N TRP A 84 7.86 -12.53 10.61
CA TRP A 84 6.88 -11.91 9.74
C TRP A 84 5.50 -12.05 10.38
N VAL A 85 4.80 -10.93 10.58
CA VAL A 85 3.48 -10.90 11.21
C VAL A 85 2.43 -10.55 10.16
N PRO A 86 1.41 -11.40 9.93
CA PRO A 86 0.31 -11.04 9.04
C PRO A 86 -0.55 -9.96 9.71
N ILE A 87 -0.81 -8.86 9.02
CA ILE A 87 -1.61 -7.73 9.54
C ILE A 87 -2.88 -7.45 8.75
N LEU A 88 -2.96 -7.91 7.49
CA LEU A 88 -4.14 -7.78 6.62
C LEU A 88 -4.35 -9.06 5.83
N SER A 89 -5.61 -9.45 5.65
CA SER A 89 -6.03 -10.61 4.84
C SER A 89 -6.79 -10.23 3.57
N LYS A 90 -7.46 -9.08 3.57
CA LYS A 90 -8.06 -8.47 2.39
C LYS A 90 -8.10 -6.97 2.68
N TYR A 91 -7.54 -6.16 1.80
CA TYR A 91 -7.42 -4.74 2.08
C TYR A 91 -7.60 -3.85 0.86
N GLU A 92 -8.06 -2.64 1.13
CA GLU A 92 -7.97 -1.49 0.26
C GLU A 92 -6.99 -0.47 0.86
N ILE A 93 -6.45 0.42 0.06
CA ILE A 93 -5.40 1.35 0.51
C ILE A 93 -5.93 2.34 1.56
N ALA A 94 -7.07 2.93 1.27
CA ALA A 94 -7.82 3.79 2.18
C ALA A 94 -9.30 3.40 2.12
N ARG A 95 -10.07 3.65 3.18
CA ARG A 95 -11.49 3.27 3.21
C ARG A 95 -12.26 3.80 1.99
N SER A 96 -13.05 2.94 1.36
CA SER A 96 -13.84 3.19 0.14
C SER A 96 -13.02 3.64 -1.09
N SER A 97 -11.72 3.35 -1.13
CA SER A 97 -10.83 3.55 -2.27
C SER A 97 -11.00 2.47 -3.32
N ALA A 98 -11.23 1.22 -2.91
CA ALA A 98 -11.44 0.12 -3.83
C ALA A 98 -12.83 0.22 -4.49
N LYS A 99 -12.86 0.20 -5.82
CA LYS A 99 -14.11 0.22 -6.62
C LYS A 99 -14.34 -1.09 -7.36
N LYS A 100 -13.30 -1.90 -7.52
CA LYS A 100 -13.28 -3.17 -8.25
C LYS A 100 -12.45 -4.19 -7.49
N GLU A 101 -12.66 -5.47 -7.75
CA GLU A 101 -11.91 -6.55 -7.07
C GLU A 101 -10.39 -6.39 -7.22
N ARG A 102 -9.93 -5.96 -8.41
CA ARG A 102 -8.50 -5.69 -8.67
C ARG A 102 -7.89 -4.56 -7.81
N ASP A 103 -8.71 -3.70 -7.21
CA ASP A 103 -8.24 -2.60 -6.35
C ASP A 103 -7.99 -3.10 -4.92
N TRP A 104 -8.37 -4.34 -4.60
CA TRP A 104 -8.11 -5.00 -3.34
C TRP A 104 -6.78 -5.76 -3.38
N GLY A 105 -6.00 -5.64 -2.30
CA GLY A 105 -4.88 -6.51 -2.01
C GLY A 105 -5.27 -7.61 -1.01
N HIS A 106 -4.44 -8.65 -0.92
CA HIS A 106 -4.77 -9.85 -0.14
C HIS A 106 -3.99 -9.90 1.16
N LEU A 107 -2.86 -10.61 1.21
CA LEU A 107 -2.10 -10.77 2.45
C LEU A 107 -0.94 -9.80 2.54
N LEU A 108 -0.90 -9.04 3.64
CA LEU A 108 0.22 -8.19 3.98
C LEU A 108 0.87 -8.68 5.26
N PHE A 109 2.17 -8.91 5.19
CA PHE A 109 3.02 -9.20 6.33
C PHE A 109 3.98 -8.04 6.54
N ILE A 110 4.29 -7.78 7.81
CA ILE A 110 5.24 -6.76 8.21
C ILE A 110 6.25 -7.39 9.17
N ASN A 111 7.48 -6.92 9.12
CA ASN A 111 8.48 -7.33 10.11
C ASN A 111 8.32 -6.53 11.41
N GLY A 112 8.98 -6.98 12.48
CA GLY A 112 8.90 -6.31 13.79
C GLY A 112 9.41 -4.86 13.81
N THR A 113 10.24 -4.45 12.84
CA THR A 113 10.75 -3.07 12.73
C THR A 113 9.92 -2.18 11.82
N THR A 114 8.83 -2.67 11.22
CA THR A 114 8.00 -1.91 10.27
C THR A 114 8.72 -1.35 9.03
N THR A 115 9.95 -1.78 8.77
CA THR A 115 10.74 -1.30 7.62
C THR A 115 10.66 -2.23 6.42
N ARG A 116 10.14 -3.45 6.57
CA ARG A 116 10.09 -4.45 5.52
C ARG A 116 8.73 -5.11 5.45
N TYR A 117 8.30 -5.42 4.22
CA TYR A 117 6.97 -5.89 3.93
C TYR A 117 7.01 -7.09 2.99
N LEU A 118 6.17 -8.09 3.25
CA LEU A 118 5.84 -9.13 2.28
C LEU A 118 4.38 -8.97 1.85
N LEU A 119 4.15 -8.93 0.55
CA LEU A 119 2.83 -8.91 -0.06
C LEU A 119 2.62 -10.23 -0.80
N VAL A 120 1.55 -10.94 -0.46
CA VAL A 120 1.15 -12.16 -1.18
C VAL A 120 -0.24 -11.95 -1.76
N MET A 121 -0.30 -11.82 -3.08
CA MET A 121 -1.55 -11.82 -3.82
C MET A 121 -1.98 -13.26 -4.08
N ILE A 122 -3.28 -13.51 -4.09
CA ILE A 122 -3.87 -14.85 -4.26
C ILE A 122 -4.92 -14.73 -5.35
N PHE A 123 -4.60 -15.20 -6.55
CA PHE A 123 -5.51 -15.11 -7.67
C PHE A 123 -6.20 -16.47 -7.92
N PRO A 124 -7.39 -16.47 -8.54
CA PRO A 124 -7.95 -17.70 -9.09
C PRO A 124 -7.08 -18.23 -10.22
N ASP A 125 -7.34 -19.45 -10.66
CA ASP A 125 -6.73 -19.97 -11.89
C ASP A 125 -7.09 -19.07 -13.08
N GLU A 126 -6.19 -19.05 -14.06
CA GLU A 126 -6.40 -18.31 -15.30
C GLU A 126 -7.68 -18.82 -15.99
N CYS A 127 -8.60 -17.92 -16.34
CA CYS A 127 -9.77 -18.32 -17.12
C CYS A 127 -9.37 -18.51 -18.57
N GLN A 128 -9.86 -19.57 -19.20
CA GLN A 128 -9.73 -19.77 -20.65
C GLN A 128 -10.62 -18.82 -21.48
N CYS A 129 -11.03 -17.71 -20.88
CA CYS A 129 -11.94 -16.70 -21.42
C CYS A 129 -11.31 -15.85 -22.56
N GLY A 130 -10.04 -16.07 -22.90
CA GLY A 130 -9.33 -15.39 -23.99
C GLY A 130 -8.99 -13.91 -23.71
N ASN A 131 -9.28 -13.40 -22.51
CA ASN A 131 -9.03 -12.00 -22.16
C ASN A 131 -7.70 -11.86 -21.38
N PHE A 132 -6.63 -11.57 -22.09
CA PHE A 132 -5.29 -11.35 -21.51
C PHE A 132 -5.26 -10.28 -20.40
N SER A 133 -6.16 -9.29 -20.44
CA SER A 133 -6.20 -8.21 -19.44
C SER A 133 -6.74 -8.65 -18.07
N HIS A 134 -7.39 -9.82 -17.99
CA HIS A 134 -7.89 -10.37 -16.73
C HIS A 134 -6.80 -11.09 -15.93
N HIS A 135 -5.64 -11.39 -16.54
CA HIS A 135 -4.62 -12.28 -15.98
C HIS A 135 -3.23 -11.66 -15.89
N ASP A 136 -3.11 -10.33 -15.99
CA ASP A 136 -1.83 -9.66 -15.73
C ASP A 136 -1.56 -9.57 -14.21
N TYR A 137 -1.47 -10.75 -13.58
CA TYR A 137 -1.21 -10.95 -12.17
C TYR A 137 0.13 -10.34 -11.78
N ASP A 138 1.11 -10.40 -12.69
CA ASP A 138 2.38 -9.71 -12.59
C ASP A 138 2.21 -8.20 -12.41
N ALA A 139 1.52 -7.52 -13.32
CA ALA A 139 1.32 -6.08 -13.23
C ALA A 139 0.45 -5.70 -12.03
N LEU A 140 -0.58 -6.47 -11.69
CA LEU A 140 -1.41 -6.22 -10.51
C LEU A 140 -0.61 -6.35 -9.22
N THR A 141 0.24 -7.37 -9.11
CA THR A 141 1.09 -7.59 -7.94
C THR A 141 2.08 -6.45 -7.77
N LYS A 142 2.75 -6.05 -8.86
CA LYS A 142 3.66 -4.88 -8.86
C LYS A 142 2.93 -3.57 -8.54
N TYR A 143 1.71 -3.39 -9.05
CA TYR A 143 0.87 -2.23 -8.77
C TYR A 143 0.56 -2.13 -7.27
N HIS A 144 0.06 -3.21 -6.67
CA HIS A 144 -0.24 -3.26 -5.24
C HIS A 144 1.00 -3.05 -4.38
N ALA A 145 2.12 -3.66 -4.75
CA ALA A 145 3.40 -3.50 -4.04
C ALA A 145 3.87 -2.04 -4.02
N ASN A 146 3.87 -1.37 -5.18
CA ASN A 146 4.22 0.06 -5.26
C ASN A 146 3.28 0.93 -4.42
N LYS A 147 1.97 0.65 -4.48
CA LYS A 147 0.96 1.44 -3.79
C LYS A 147 1.05 1.29 -2.27
N LEU A 148 1.30 0.07 -1.79
CA LEU A 148 1.57 -0.21 -0.38
C LEU A 148 2.85 0.44 0.11
N LEU A 149 3.94 0.34 -0.66
CA LEU A 149 5.20 0.96 -0.26
C LEU A 149 5.09 2.50 -0.25
N CYS A 150 4.32 3.09 -1.16
CA CYS A 150 3.98 4.51 -1.11
C CYS A 150 3.18 4.87 0.14
N LEU A 151 2.16 4.08 0.49
CA LEU A 151 1.38 4.27 1.70
C LEU A 151 2.24 4.16 2.95
N ALA A 152 3.10 3.14 3.04
CA ALA A 152 4.02 2.97 4.14
C ALA A 152 4.96 4.17 4.25
N LYS A 153 5.61 4.56 3.14
CA LYS A 153 6.51 5.71 3.12
C LYS A 153 5.81 6.99 3.60
N TYR A 154 4.54 7.16 3.25
CA TYR A 154 3.72 8.28 3.70
C TYR A 154 3.41 8.25 5.20
N ILE A 155 3.08 7.09 5.77
CA ILE A 155 2.76 6.95 7.20
C ILE A 155 4.01 7.09 8.09
N TRP A 156 5.16 6.56 7.64
CA TRP A 156 6.41 6.50 8.40
C TRP A 156 7.45 7.55 8.00
N HIS A 157 7.05 8.64 7.33
CA HIS A 157 7.96 9.61 6.75
C HIS A 157 8.97 10.25 7.73
N THR A 158 8.68 10.31 9.04
CA THR A 158 9.53 10.98 10.05
C THR A 158 10.39 10.07 10.91
N GLU A 159 10.05 8.79 11.07
CA GLU A 159 10.63 7.94 12.14
C GLU A 159 11.46 6.79 11.58
N GLN A 160 10.82 5.91 10.83
CA GLN A 160 11.42 4.68 10.32
C GLN A 160 10.91 4.43 8.90
N PRO A 161 11.49 5.10 7.89
CA PRO A 161 11.04 4.94 6.52
C PRO A 161 11.15 3.46 6.11
N PRO A 162 10.19 2.96 5.31
CA PRO A 162 10.26 1.60 4.83
C PRO A 162 11.48 1.44 3.90
N ASN A 163 12.15 0.29 3.99
CA ASN A 163 13.29 -0.05 3.15
C ASN A 163 12.82 -0.62 1.81
N TRP A 164 12.00 -1.67 1.86
CA TRP A 164 11.57 -2.40 0.67
C TRP A 164 10.27 -3.17 0.91
N ILE A 165 9.61 -3.54 -0.19
CA ILE A 165 8.54 -4.54 -0.21
C ILE A 165 8.92 -5.67 -1.16
N ARG A 166 8.65 -6.91 -0.73
CA ARG A 166 8.65 -8.07 -1.64
C ARG A 166 7.24 -8.47 -1.91
N ALA A 167 6.94 -8.75 -3.16
CA ALA A 167 5.61 -9.14 -3.58
C ALA A 167 5.66 -10.40 -4.43
N THR A 168 4.70 -11.29 -4.22
CA THR A 168 4.48 -12.46 -5.07
C THR A 168 2.99 -12.68 -5.24
N TYR A 169 2.63 -13.53 -6.19
CA TYR A 169 1.27 -14.02 -6.30
C TYR A 169 1.22 -15.54 -6.43
N LEU A 170 0.12 -16.09 -5.96
CA LEU A 170 -0.13 -17.52 -5.92
C LEU A 170 -1.47 -17.83 -6.57
N THR A 171 -1.56 -19.01 -7.17
CA THR A 171 -2.77 -19.53 -7.81
C THR A 171 -3.04 -20.95 -7.31
N PRO A 172 -4.25 -21.51 -7.50
CA PRO A 172 -4.48 -22.92 -7.26
C PRO A 172 -3.49 -23.83 -8.00
N ALA A 173 -3.12 -23.50 -9.24
CA ALA A 173 -2.10 -24.23 -10.00
C ALA A 173 -0.71 -24.28 -9.33
N SER A 174 -0.34 -23.27 -8.54
CA SER A 174 0.91 -23.29 -7.76
C SER A 174 0.79 -23.98 -6.39
N GLY A 175 -0.38 -24.57 -6.10
CA GLY A 175 -0.70 -25.16 -4.80
C GLY A 175 -0.61 -24.17 -3.64
N TYR A 176 -0.71 -22.86 -3.93
CA TYR A 176 -0.44 -21.78 -2.98
C TYR A 176 0.91 -21.89 -2.26
N THR A 177 1.93 -22.46 -2.91
CA THR A 177 3.25 -22.68 -2.30
C THR A 177 4.13 -21.43 -2.40
N ILE A 178 4.69 -20.97 -1.27
CA ILE A 178 5.63 -19.84 -1.25
C ILE A 178 7.07 -20.34 -1.44
N PRO A 179 7.83 -19.78 -2.41
CA PRO A 179 9.25 -20.09 -2.54
C PRO A 179 10.02 -19.71 -1.26
N PRO A 180 10.83 -20.59 -0.65
CA PRO A 180 11.55 -20.26 0.59
C PRO A 180 12.46 -19.03 0.48
N ALA A 181 13.01 -18.80 -0.71
CA ALA A 181 13.84 -17.63 -1.01
C ALA A 181 13.07 -16.30 -0.97
N PHE A 182 11.74 -16.31 -1.14
CA PHE A 182 10.88 -15.12 -1.01
C PHE A 182 11.03 -14.44 0.35
N VAL A 183 11.15 -15.26 1.39
CA VAL A 183 11.11 -14.85 2.80
C VAL A 183 12.48 -14.41 3.33
N ARG A 184 13.57 -14.86 2.69
CA ARG A 184 14.95 -14.58 3.12
C ARG A 184 15.28 -13.11 2.90
N ASP A 185 16.07 -12.49 3.78
CA ASP A 185 16.45 -11.07 3.65
C ASP A 185 17.36 -10.77 2.44
N ASP A 186 17.96 -11.81 1.85
CA ASP A 186 18.87 -11.72 0.71
C ASP A 186 18.10 -11.39 -0.58
N SER A 187 18.34 -10.21 -1.16
CA SER A 187 17.71 -9.77 -2.42
C SER A 187 18.26 -10.52 -3.63
N THR A 188 19.49 -11.02 -3.56
CA THR A 188 20.10 -11.79 -4.66
C THR A 188 19.44 -13.16 -4.82
N ALA A 189 18.91 -13.72 -3.73
CA ALA A 189 18.18 -14.98 -3.73
C ALA A 189 16.86 -14.94 -4.54
N LEU A 190 16.38 -13.75 -4.91
CA LEU A 190 15.19 -13.59 -5.76
C LEU A 190 15.52 -13.60 -7.25
N ALA A 191 16.80 -13.48 -7.63
CA ALA A 191 17.20 -13.49 -9.03
C ALA A 191 16.85 -14.84 -9.66
N GLY A 192 16.00 -14.83 -10.69
CA GLY A 192 15.56 -16.04 -11.39
C GLY A 192 14.30 -16.71 -10.79
N LEU A 193 13.74 -16.20 -9.69
CA LEU A 193 12.44 -16.67 -9.23
C LEU A 193 11.34 -16.01 -10.07
N GLU A 194 10.62 -16.83 -10.83
CA GLU A 194 9.39 -16.38 -11.47
C GLU A 194 8.39 -15.87 -10.40
N ARG A 195 7.65 -14.81 -10.73
CA ARG A 195 6.54 -14.28 -9.90
C ARG A 195 6.97 -13.68 -8.55
N CYS A 196 8.25 -13.43 -8.33
CA CYS A 196 8.75 -12.72 -7.15
C CYS A 196 9.29 -11.34 -7.55
N TYR A 197 8.84 -10.30 -6.85
CA TYR A 197 9.24 -8.92 -7.08
C TYR A 197 9.84 -8.33 -5.82
N HIS A 198 10.94 -7.59 -5.98
CA HIS A 198 11.55 -6.80 -4.94
C HIS A 198 11.50 -5.34 -5.37
N ILE A 199 10.95 -4.48 -4.53
CA ILE A 199 10.86 -3.04 -4.79
C ILE A 199 11.46 -2.33 -3.59
N ASP A 200 12.63 -1.72 -3.81
CA ASP A 200 13.24 -0.82 -2.84
C ASP A 200 12.48 0.52 -2.83
N VAL A 201 12.55 1.22 -1.70
CA VAL A 201 11.94 2.55 -1.52
C VAL A 201 12.48 3.61 -2.49
N LYS A 202 13.69 3.41 -3.02
CA LYS A 202 14.31 4.27 -4.04
C LYS A 202 13.72 4.04 -5.44
N ASP A 203 13.19 2.84 -5.70
CA ASP A 203 12.65 2.42 -6.99
C ASP A 203 11.11 2.46 -7.02
N VAL A 204 10.48 2.91 -5.92
CA VAL A 204 9.03 2.97 -5.79
C VAL A 204 8.43 4.00 -6.76
N ILE A 205 7.37 3.60 -7.44
CA ILE A 205 6.60 4.45 -8.35
C ILE A 205 5.45 5.11 -7.55
N PRO A 206 5.41 6.45 -7.43
CA PRO A 206 4.31 7.16 -6.77
C PRO A 206 2.96 6.80 -7.37
N SER A 207 2.08 6.17 -6.58
CA SER A 207 0.84 5.56 -7.08
C SER A 207 -0.41 5.82 -6.23
N LEU A 208 -0.30 6.60 -5.15
CA LEU A 208 -1.46 7.06 -4.40
C LEU A 208 -2.20 8.16 -5.17
N THR A 209 -3.53 8.09 -5.22
CA THR A 209 -4.35 9.15 -5.80
C THR A 209 -4.59 10.28 -4.79
N LEU A 210 -4.95 11.48 -5.25
CA LEU A 210 -5.24 12.60 -4.36
C LEU A 210 -6.34 12.26 -3.33
N SER A 211 -7.41 11.61 -3.78
CA SER A 211 -8.51 11.21 -2.89
C SER A 211 -8.07 10.17 -1.85
N GLU A 212 -7.11 9.30 -2.18
CA GLU A 212 -6.53 8.39 -1.19
C GLU A 212 -5.69 9.15 -0.17
N VAL A 213 -4.85 10.09 -0.61
CA VAL A 213 -4.05 10.94 0.28
C VAL A 213 -4.92 11.69 1.28
N GLU A 214 -5.99 12.35 0.82
CA GLU A 214 -6.95 13.06 1.68
C GLU A 214 -7.57 12.14 2.74
N ARG A 215 -7.91 10.90 2.36
CA ARG A 215 -8.46 9.90 3.29
C ARG A 215 -7.43 9.38 4.28
N ILE A 216 -6.18 9.19 3.84
CA ILE A 216 -5.08 8.79 4.71
C ILE A 216 -4.80 9.92 5.72
N ASP A 217 -4.75 11.17 5.27
CA ASP A 217 -4.65 12.34 6.14
C ASP A 217 -5.78 12.38 7.18
N ALA A 218 -7.01 12.08 6.77
CA ALA A 218 -8.14 12.01 7.70
C ALA A 218 -7.98 10.90 8.75
N VAL A 219 -7.32 9.78 8.40
CA VAL A 219 -6.97 8.71 9.36
C VAL A 219 -5.89 9.18 10.33
N LEU A 220 -4.84 9.85 9.84
CA LEU A 220 -3.70 10.31 10.66
C LEU A 220 -4.05 11.49 11.57
N LYS A 221 -4.86 12.46 11.11
CA LYS A 221 -5.32 13.57 11.97
C LYS A 221 -6.13 13.07 13.16
N ARG A 222 -6.84 11.96 13.01
CA ARG A 222 -7.58 11.31 14.11
C ARG A 222 -6.66 10.65 15.13
N SER A 223 -5.44 10.24 14.77
CA SER A 223 -4.44 9.81 15.76
C SER A 223 -3.83 11.00 16.49
N GLU A 224 -3.48 12.07 15.77
CA GLU A 224 -2.73 13.21 16.30
C GLU A 224 -3.54 14.08 17.27
N ALA A 225 -4.85 14.27 17.03
CA ALA A 225 -5.71 15.11 17.88
C ALA A 225 -5.76 14.69 19.36
N ARG A 226 -5.19 13.52 19.71
CA ARG A 226 -5.04 13.06 21.09
C ARG A 226 -3.70 13.44 21.71
N GLU A 227 -2.60 13.50 20.96
CA GLU A 227 -1.30 13.90 21.50
C GLU A 227 -1.38 15.33 22.08
N ASP A 228 -2.07 16.23 21.38
CA ASP A 228 -2.26 17.62 21.81
C ASP A 228 -3.21 17.76 23.03
N ALA A 229 -4.13 16.82 23.25
CA ALA A 229 -5.05 16.85 24.39
C ALA A 229 -4.39 16.39 25.71
N GLY A 230 -3.16 15.85 25.65
CA GLY A 230 -2.44 15.26 26.79
C GLY A 230 -1.43 16.14 27.51
N GLY A 231 -1.06 17.31 26.97
CA GLY A 231 -0.22 18.29 27.67
C GLY A 231 0.92 18.88 26.82
N GLY A 232 0.99 20.22 26.80
CA GLY A 232 2.16 20.99 26.34
C GLY A 232 2.20 21.27 24.83
N ALA A 233 1.49 22.31 24.40
CA ALA A 233 1.43 22.78 23.02
C ALA A 233 2.80 22.91 22.33
N ARG A 234 3.07 22.09 21.31
CA ARG A 234 4.06 22.38 20.27
C ARG A 234 3.34 22.80 18.99
N ARG A 235 3.14 24.11 18.86
CA ARG A 235 2.66 24.73 17.61
C ARG A 235 3.77 24.66 16.57
N ILE A 236 3.64 23.79 15.57
CA ILE A 236 4.44 23.89 14.34
C ILE A 236 3.75 24.93 13.46
N ASN A 237 4.34 26.12 13.40
CA ASN A 237 3.83 27.24 12.62
C ASN A 237 4.23 27.06 11.15
N TRP A 238 3.25 26.91 10.25
CA TRP A 238 3.47 26.80 8.82
C TRP A 238 3.29 28.17 8.16
N GLU A 239 4.39 28.93 7.99
CA GLU A 239 4.41 30.16 7.19
C GLU A 239 5.08 29.89 5.83
N GLY A 240 4.26 29.72 4.79
CA GLY A 240 4.73 29.68 3.42
C GLY A 240 4.83 31.09 2.81
N LYS A 241 6.04 31.66 2.75
CA LYS A 241 6.32 32.84 1.91
C LYS A 241 6.75 32.39 0.51
N ALA A 242 5.95 32.77 -0.49
CA ALA A 242 6.28 32.59 -1.91
C ALA A 242 7.32 33.64 -2.38
N GLY A 243 8.51 33.18 -2.77
CA GLY A 243 9.56 33.98 -3.42
C GLY A 243 9.69 33.67 -4.92
N ARG A 244 9.91 34.70 -5.75
CA ARG A 244 9.92 34.67 -7.23
C ARG A 244 11.24 34.19 -7.85
N ALA A 245 11.08 33.40 -8.92
CA ALA A 245 11.77 33.36 -10.24
C ALA A 245 13.31 33.30 -10.37
N GLY A 246 13.78 32.28 -11.12
CA GLY A 246 15.05 32.26 -11.86
C GLY A 246 15.02 31.22 -13.00
N ARG A 247 15.45 31.61 -14.22
CA ARG A 247 15.54 30.76 -15.44
C ARG A 247 16.89 30.04 -15.51
N GLY A 248 16.91 28.80 -16.01
CA GLY A 248 18.14 28.16 -16.51
C GLY A 248 18.13 26.63 -16.53
N VAL A 249 18.26 26.10 -17.75
CA VAL A 249 18.95 24.88 -18.27
C VAL A 249 18.45 23.47 -17.91
N GLU A 250 18.48 22.65 -18.97
CA GLU A 250 18.03 21.27 -19.17
C GLU A 250 18.72 20.23 -18.28
N GLY A 251 17.89 19.31 -17.76
CA GLY A 251 18.29 18.07 -17.14
C GLY A 251 17.16 17.06 -17.33
N GLU A 252 17.52 15.83 -17.71
CA GLU A 252 16.61 14.75 -18.12
C GLU A 252 15.46 14.53 -17.12
N CYS A 253 14.21 14.86 -17.51
CA CYS A 253 13.01 14.64 -16.67
C CYS A 253 12.74 13.13 -16.55
N ARG A 254 13.19 12.50 -15.44
CA ARG A 254 12.63 11.23 -14.97
C ARG A 254 11.12 11.43 -14.70
N PRO A 255 10.25 10.45 -15.01
CA PRO A 255 8.81 10.67 -15.15
C PRO A 255 8.18 11.04 -13.81
N CYS A 256 7.82 12.31 -13.62
CA CYS A 256 7.18 12.81 -12.41
C CYS A 256 5.65 12.96 -12.60
N LEU A 257 4.94 12.49 -11.58
CA LEU A 257 3.48 12.42 -11.41
C LEU A 257 3.00 13.52 -10.45
N ARG A 258 1.89 14.20 -10.77
CA ARG A 258 1.29 15.31 -9.98
C ARG A 258 0.75 14.93 -8.59
N VAL A 259 0.87 13.67 -8.18
CA VAL A 259 0.68 13.27 -6.78
C VAL A 259 1.78 13.86 -5.90
N LEU A 260 2.92 14.22 -6.50
CA LEU A 260 4.12 14.67 -5.81
C LEU A 260 4.02 16.02 -5.11
N TYR A 261 3.06 16.94 -5.29
CA TYR A 261 3.22 18.24 -4.60
C TYR A 261 2.95 18.16 -3.08
N VAL A 262 1.97 17.36 -2.64
CA VAL A 262 1.72 17.08 -1.21
C VAL A 262 2.65 15.96 -0.70
N PHE A 263 3.04 15.03 -1.59
CA PHE A 263 4.00 13.96 -1.29
C PHE A 263 5.44 14.45 -1.16
N ALA A 264 5.88 15.40 -1.99
CA ALA A 264 7.25 15.91 -2.05
C ALA A 264 7.57 16.84 -0.89
N SER A 265 6.60 17.65 -0.45
CA SER A 265 6.77 18.51 0.73
C SER A 265 6.88 17.72 2.03
N ARG A 266 6.38 16.48 2.07
CA ARG A 266 6.47 15.58 3.25
C ARG A 266 7.56 14.51 3.15
N LEU A 267 8.13 14.25 1.96
CA LEU A 267 9.11 13.18 1.73
C LEU A 267 10.48 13.67 1.24
N ASP A 268 10.80 14.94 1.48
CA ASP A 268 12.10 15.54 1.11
C ASP A 268 12.47 15.34 -0.37
N TRP A 269 11.45 15.28 -1.24
CA TRP A 269 11.66 15.19 -2.69
C TRP A 269 11.84 16.60 -3.23
N THR A 270 12.93 17.27 -2.85
CA THR A 270 13.23 18.63 -3.29
C THR A 270 13.74 18.60 -4.73
N SER A 271 12.84 18.65 -5.72
CA SER A 271 13.17 19.39 -6.94
C SER A 271 12.90 20.86 -6.65
N GLU A 272 13.93 21.71 -6.65
CA GLU A 272 13.90 23.13 -6.28
C GLU A 272 12.96 24.02 -7.13
N ARG A 273 12.18 23.45 -8.06
CA ARG A 273 11.25 24.18 -8.92
C ARG A 273 9.85 23.54 -8.87
N PRO A 274 8.78 24.35 -8.79
CA PRO A 274 7.42 23.84 -8.91
C PRO A 274 7.18 23.28 -10.32
N ILE A 275 7.15 21.95 -10.45
CA ILE A 275 6.84 21.29 -11.72
C ILE A 275 5.34 21.47 -12.01
N ARG A 276 5.01 22.13 -13.11
CA ARG A 276 3.64 22.16 -13.64
C ARG A 276 3.37 20.86 -14.36
N PHE A 277 2.34 20.14 -13.93
CA PHE A 277 1.95 18.90 -14.57
C PHE A 277 0.75 19.10 -15.51
N PHE A 278 0.75 18.36 -16.61
CA PHE A 278 -0.31 18.34 -17.59
C PHE A 278 -1.11 17.04 -17.45
N LEU A 279 -2.44 17.16 -17.36
CA LEU A 279 -3.35 16.02 -17.37
C LEU A 279 -3.47 15.47 -18.79
N VAL A 280 -3.49 14.13 -18.92
CA VAL A 280 -3.90 13.51 -20.18
C VAL A 280 -5.34 13.91 -20.48
N GLY A 281 -5.58 14.63 -21.57
CA GLY A 281 -6.92 15.15 -21.91
C GLY A 281 -8.00 14.06 -22.00
N ARG A 282 -7.62 12.83 -22.39
CA ARG A 282 -8.56 11.71 -22.55
C ARG A 282 -9.00 11.12 -21.22
N CYS A 283 -8.09 10.59 -20.40
CA CYS A 283 -8.46 9.92 -19.15
C CYS A 283 -8.54 10.87 -17.95
N LYS A 284 -7.84 12.00 -17.98
CA LYS A 284 -7.66 12.94 -16.86
C LYS A 284 -7.18 12.27 -15.56
N LEU A 285 -6.60 11.07 -15.65
CA LEU A 285 -6.10 10.30 -14.50
C LEU A 285 -4.60 10.43 -14.34
N VAL A 286 -3.85 10.29 -15.44
CA VAL A 286 -2.38 10.36 -15.42
C VAL A 286 -1.93 11.76 -15.77
N GLN A 287 -0.85 12.19 -15.13
CA GLN A 287 -0.31 13.53 -15.22
C GLN A 287 1.18 13.46 -15.53
N TYR A 288 1.67 14.32 -16.42
CA TYR A 288 3.05 14.31 -16.88
C TYR A 288 3.72 15.68 -16.65
N CYS A 289 5.02 15.68 -16.33
CA CYS A 289 5.83 16.91 -16.20
C CYS A 289 5.90 17.71 -17.51
N SER A 290 5.83 17.01 -18.65
CA SER A 290 5.95 17.59 -19.99
C SER A 290 5.22 16.73 -21.03
N LYS A 291 5.00 17.29 -22.23
CA LYS A 291 4.47 16.55 -23.38
C LYS A 291 5.40 15.43 -23.84
N GLU A 292 6.71 15.59 -23.67
CA GLU A 292 7.72 14.57 -24.00
C GLU A 292 7.60 13.34 -23.10
N CYS A 293 7.43 13.53 -21.79
CA CYS A 293 7.20 12.42 -20.86
C CYS A 293 5.87 11.71 -21.15
N GLN A 294 4.83 12.47 -21.54
CA GLN A 294 3.58 11.88 -22.01
C GLN A 294 3.81 11.02 -23.25
N ALA A 295 4.54 11.52 -24.25
CA ALA A 295 4.83 10.80 -25.49
C ALA A 295 5.64 9.52 -25.25
N LYS A 296 6.69 9.58 -24.41
CA LYS A 296 7.52 8.42 -24.04
C LYS A 296 6.71 7.34 -23.28
N ALA A 297 5.81 7.75 -22.39
CA ALA A 297 4.96 6.82 -21.64
C ALA A 297 3.71 6.36 -22.42
N TRP A 298 3.39 6.99 -23.55
CA TRP A 298 2.17 6.74 -24.31
C TRP A 298 2.01 5.30 -24.80
N PRO A 299 3.05 4.60 -25.29
CA PRO A 299 2.93 3.21 -25.73
C PRO A 299 2.40 2.28 -24.63
N ALA A 300 2.81 2.47 -23.37
CA ALA A 300 2.26 1.71 -22.24
C ALA A 300 0.91 2.27 -21.79
N HIS A 301 0.80 3.59 -21.66
CA HIS A 301 -0.39 4.28 -21.16
C HIS A 301 -1.65 4.02 -21.99
N LYS A 302 -1.52 3.98 -23.33
CA LYS A 302 -2.67 3.87 -24.25
C LYS A 302 -3.56 2.66 -23.97
N HIS A 303 -3.00 1.56 -23.44
CA HIS A 303 -3.75 0.34 -23.16
C HIS A 303 -4.77 0.50 -22.02
N PHE A 304 -4.54 1.44 -21.09
CA PHE A 304 -5.42 1.69 -19.95
C PHE A 304 -6.04 3.11 -19.96
N CYS A 305 -5.75 3.92 -20.98
CA CYS A 305 -6.33 5.26 -21.16
C CYS A 305 -7.81 5.19 -21.58
N LYS A 306 -8.73 5.21 -20.61
CA LYS A 306 -10.17 5.26 -20.86
C LYS A 306 -10.72 6.67 -20.61
N LYS A 307 -11.63 7.13 -21.46
CA LYS A 307 -12.35 8.40 -21.24
C LYS A 307 -13.14 8.24 -19.93
N PRO A 308 -13.12 9.23 -19.01
CA PRO A 308 -13.96 9.17 -17.82
C PRO A 308 -15.42 9.04 -18.28
N ALA A 309 -16.19 8.21 -17.58
CA ALA A 309 -17.64 8.20 -17.75
C ALA A 309 -18.14 9.62 -17.43
N ALA A 310 -18.95 10.17 -18.35
CA ALA A 310 -19.55 11.49 -18.18
C ALA A 310 -20.59 11.46 -17.05
#